data_AF-A0A1Q6U8L2-F1
#
_entry.id   AF-A0A1Q6U8L2-F1
#
_cell.length_a   1.000
_cell.length_b   1.000
_cell.length_c   1.000
_cell.angle_alpha   90.00
_cell.angle_beta   90.00
_cell.angle_gamma   90.00
#
_symmetry.space_group_name_H-M   'P 1'
#
loop_
_entity.id
_entity.type
_entity.pdbx_description
1 polymer ?
#
loop_
_entity_poly.entity_id
_entity_poly.type
_entity_poly.pdbx_seq_one_letter_code
_entity_poly.pdbx_strand_id
1 'polypeptide(L)'
;MEKKISETTRVYTLNRQRAEEKAALKERLNRRENEISLEELLALARRIKPVCRFDGTHFNAFFRGEPETEGLFFIEPLPIDSRSFYFGPQKVLKVEGLRYLCSADTYHDYFCPTIVKPTVKEVLCQLPEEVCGHSEEVVAFEVVLPALDLSLADPALKRHVLVTHFFTGVLPEEIRRQPVLVGEKRY
;
A
#
# COMPACT_ATOMS: atom_id res chain seq x y z
N MET A 1 28.06 -3.42 -8.25
CA MET A 1 27.03 -4.48 -8.21
C MET A 1 27.50 -5.67 -7.37
N GLU A 2 28.69 -6.21 -7.64
CA GLU A 2 29.30 -7.32 -6.87
C GLU A 2 29.44 -7.10 -5.36
N LYS A 3 29.77 -5.87 -4.92
CA LYS A 3 29.90 -5.53 -3.50
C LYS A 3 28.57 -5.63 -2.73
N LYS A 4 27.45 -5.24 -3.37
CA LYS A 4 26.10 -5.34 -2.79
C LYS A 4 25.62 -6.79 -2.71
N ILE A 5 25.95 -7.60 -3.73
CA ILE A 5 25.59 -9.03 -3.76
C ILE A 5 26.34 -9.79 -2.65
N SER A 6 27.63 -9.55 -2.47
CA SER A 6 28.47 -10.18 -1.43
C SER A 6 27.95 -9.95 0.01
N GLU A 7 27.48 -8.75 0.32
CA GLU A 7 26.92 -8.42 1.65
C GLU A 7 25.58 -9.13 1.89
N THR A 8 24.69 -9.20 0.90
CA THR A 8 23.39 -9.86 1.04
C THR A 8 23.51 -11.38 1.15
N THR A 9 24.43 -12.01 0.41
CA THR A 9 24.68 -13.46 0.47
C THR A 9 25.26 -13.87 1.83
N ARG A 10 26.12 -13.04 2.44
CA ARG A 10 26.83 -13.37 3.69
C ARG A 10 26.01 -13.13 4.95
N VAL A 11 25.07 -12.17 4.94
CA VAL A 11 24.28 -11.79 6.14
C VAL A 11 22.97 -12.58 6.28
N TYR A 12 22.37 -13.03 5.17
CA TYR A 12 21.03 -13.66 5.18
C TYR A 12 20.98 -15.10 4.68
N THR A 13 22.14 -15.73 4.44
CA THR A 13 22.23 -17.12 3.97
C THR A 13 21.42 -17.39 2.68
N LEU A 14 21.20 -16.35 1.87
CA LEU A 14 20.50 -16.46 0.59
C LEU A 14 21.45 -17.06 -0.45
N ASN A 15 20.95 -17.97 -1.28
CA ASN A 15 21.70 -18.37 -2.47
C ASN A 15 21.84 -17.16 -3.43
N ARG A 16 22.83 -17.22 -4.32
CA ARG A 16 23.16 -16.13 -5.24
C ARG A 16 21.95 -15.65 -6.05
N GLN A 17 21.15 -16.58 -6.56
CA GLN A 17 19.95 -16.28 -7.34
C GLN A 17 18.95 -15.43 -6.53
N ARG A 18 18.61 -15.84 -5.31
CA ARG A 18 17.70 -15.06 -4.45
C ARG A 18 18.25 -13.69 -4.08
N ALA A 19 19.57 -13.57 -3.91
CA ALA A 19 20.20 -12.28 -3.64
C ALA A 19 20.10 -11.33 -4.85
N GLU A 20 20.28 -11.86 -6.06
CA GLU A 20 20.12 -11.11 -7.32
C GLU A 20 18.66 -10.68 -7.53
N GLU A 21 17.69 -11.58 -7.31
CA GLU A 21 16.24 -11.28 -7.38
C GLU A 21 15.85 -10.16 -6.41
N LYS A 22 16.29 -10.22 -5.15
CA LYS A 22 16.00 -9.18 -4.16
C LYS A 22 16.65 -7.84 -4.49
N ALA A 23 17.88 -7.85 -5.00
CA ALA A 23 18.56 -6.62 -5.41
C ALA A 23 17.82 -5.94 -6.56
N ALA A 24 17.39 -6.71 -7.56
CA ALA A 24 16.61 -6.21 -8.69
C ALA A 24 15.25 -5.65 -8.24
N LEU A 25 14.54 -6.38 -7.37
CA LEU A 25 13.27 -5.92 -6.81
C LEU A 25 13.45 -4.61 -6.05
N LYS A 26 14.43 -4.51 -5.15
CA LYS A 26 14.72 -3.28 -4.39
C LYS A 26 15.01 -2.09 -5.30
N GLU A 27 15.81 -2.30 -6.35
CA GLU A 27 16.12 -1.25 -7.30
C GLU A 27 14.87 -0.80 -8.08
N ARG A 28 14.03 -1.75 -8.53
CA ARG A 28 12.77 -1.45 -9.21
C ARG A 28 11.83 -0.62 -8.33
N LEU A 29 11.64 -1.03 -7.07
CA LEU A 29 10.80 -0.32 -6.10
C LEU A 29 11.27 1.11 -5.87
N ASN A 30 12.55 1.28 -5.52
CA ASN A 30 13.13 2.59 -5.27
C ASN A 30 13.05 3.49 -6.50
N ARG A 31 13.30 2.94 -7.69
CA ARG A 31 13.24 3.68 -8.94
C ARG A 31 11.83 4.19 -9.18
N ARG A 32 10.83 3.30 -9.11
CA ARG A 32 9.43 3.65 -9.35
C ARG A 32 8.92 4.69 -8.37
N GLU A 33 9.23 4.56 -7.08
CA GLU A 33 8.81 5.54 -6.06
C GLU A 33 9.47 6.92 -6.23
N ASN A 34 10.71 6.98 -6.73
CA ASN A 34 11.43 8.23 -6.93
C ASN A 34 11.11 8.90 -8.28
N GLU A 35 10.81 8.10 -9.32
CA GLU A 35 10.66 8.59 -10.69
C GLU A 35 9.20 8.76 -11.13
N ILE A 36 8.21 8.21 -10.39
CA ILE A 36 6.80 8.43 -10.71
C ILE A 36 6.49 9.93 -10.77
N SER A 37 5.96 10.36 -11.90
CA SER A 37 5.62 11.77 -12.09
C SER A 37 4.43 12.16 -11.22
N LEU A 38 4.33 13.45 -10.88
CA LEU A 38 3.16 13.95 -10.15
C LEU A 38 1.87 13.72 -10.94
N GLU A 39 1.89 13.94 -12.26
CA GLU A 39 0.72 13.75 -13.13
C GLU A 39 0.22 12.31 -13.09
N GLU A 40 1.14 11.34 -13.24
CA GLU A 40 0.84 9.92 -13.18
C GLU A 40 0.32 9.51 -11.80
N LEU A 41 0.97 9.96 -10.72
CA LEU A 41 0.53 9.68 -9.36
C LEU A 41 -0.89 10.22 -9.10
N LEU A 42 -1.18 11.44 -9.56
CA LEU A 42 -2.52 12.03 -9.46
C LEU A 42 -3.55 11.26 -10.28
N ALA A 43 -3.21 10.81 -11.48
CA ALA A 43 -4.10 9.99 -12.31
C ALA A 43 -4.46 8.67 -11.60
N LEU A 44 -3.45 7.98 -11.06
CA LEU A 44 -3.66 6.76 -10.28
C LEU A 44 -4.49 7.01 -9.02
N ALA A 45 -4.18 8.05 -8.22
CA ALA A 45 -4.88 8.35 -6.98
C ALA A 45 -6.33 8.89 -7.19
N ARG A 46 -6.64 9.43 -8.37
CA ARG A 46 -8.02 9.76 -8.76
C ARG A 46 -8.82 8.50 -9.08
N ARG A 47 -8.20 7.53 -9.76
CA ARG A 47 -8.83 6.26 -10.17
C ARG A 47 -8.93 5.24 -9.04
N ILE A 48 -7.90 5.13 -8.21
CA ILE A 48 -7.72 4.07 -7.24
C ILE A 48 -7.77 4.67 -5.83
N LYS A 49 -8.71 4.19 -5.00
CA LYS A 49 -8.94 4.73 -3.66
C LYS A 49 -8.56 3.72 -2.56
N PRO A 50 -7.89 4.15 -1.48
CA PRO A 50 -7.70 3.29 -0.32
C PRO A 50 -9.06 3.01 0.34
N VAL A 51 -9.22 1.77 0.79
CA VAL A 51 -10.32 1.35 1.65
C VAL A 51 -9.75 0.67 2.90
N CYS A 52 -10.39 0.90 4.04
CA CYS A 52 -9.97 0.35 5.32
C CYS A 52 -11.09 -0.51 5.90
N ARG A 53 -10.71 -1.65 6.46
CA ARG A 53 -11.63 -2.49 7.22
C ARG A 53 -11.70 -2.01 8.66
N PHE A 54 -12.94 -1.92 9.14
CA PHE A 54 -13.27 -1.59 10.51
C PHE A 54 -14.04 -2.79 11.05
N ASP A 55 -13.41 -3.64 11.85
CA ASP A 55 -14.00 -4.90 12.35
C ASP A 55 -13.76 -5.12 13.84
N GLY A 56 -13.33 -4.08 14.56
CA GLY A 56 -13.04 -4.18 15.99
C GLY A 56 -11.77 -4.97 16.34
N THR A 57 -11.15 -5.72 15.42
CA THR A 57 -10.16 -6.75 15.76
C THR A 57 -8.70 -6.41 15.47
N HIS A 58 -8.38 -5.39 14.67
CA HIS A 58 -6.98 -5.12 14.31
C HIS A 58 -6.63 -3.65 14.43
N PHE A 59 -5.59 -3.36 15.22
CA PHE A 59 -4.87 -2.08 15.24
C PHE A 59 -5.75 -0.82 15.30
N ASN A 60 -6.83 -0.93 16.08
CA ASN A 60 -7.79 0.14 16.33
C ASN A 60 -7.25 1.30 17.22
N ALA A 61 -5.96 1.30 17.56
CA ALA A 61 -5.39 2.18 18.57
C ALA A 61 -5.43 3.68 18.22
N PHE A 62 -5.78 4.06 16.99
CA PHE A 62 -5.76 5.47 16.56
C PHE A 62 -6.97 5.92 15.71
N PHE A 63 -8.02 5.12 15.55
CA PHE A 63 -9.21 5.58 14.83
C PHE A 63 -9.99 6.61 15.68
N ARG A 64 -10.42 7.70 15.04
CA ARG A 64 -11.42 8.61 15.62
C ARG A 64 -12.79 8.16 15.12
N GLY A 65 -13.62 7.59 15.99
CA GLY A 65 -15.01 7.24 15.67
C GLY A 65 -15.50 5.97 16.35
N GLU A 66 -16.81 5.84 16.48
CA GLU A 66 -17.44 4.74 17.22
C GLU A 66 -17.37 3.39 16.46
N PRO A 67 -17.23 2.26 17.18
CA PRO A 67 -17.10 0.91 16.62
C PRO A 67 -18.40 0.34 16.02
N GLU A 68 -19.50 1.10 15.98
CA GLU A 68 -20.85 0.56 15.76
C GLU A 68 -21.13 -0.08 14.39
N THR A 69 -20.22 0.05 13.42
CA THR A 69 -20.40 -0.51 12.07
C THR A 69 -19.16 -1.24 11.58
N GLU A 70 -19.29 -2.56 11.48
CA GLU A 70 -18.29 -3.43 10.87
C GLU A 70 -18.36 -3.40 9.33
N GLY A 71 -17.20 -3.49 8.68
CA GLY A 71 -17.09 -3.63 7.24
C GLY A 71 -15.92 -2.88 6.62
N LEU A 72 -15.92 -2.84 5.29
CA LEU A 72 -14.94 -2.12 4.49
C LEU A 72 -15.50 -0.72 4.17
N PHE A 73 -14.69 0.33 4.34
CA PHE A 73 -15.09 1.72 4.15
C PHE A 73 -14.07 2.47 3.29
N PHE A 74 -14.58 3.37 2.44
CA PHE A 74 -13.78 4.47 1.93
C PHE A 74 -13.49 5.46 3.06
N ILE A 75 -12.33 6.10 2.96
CA ILE A 75 -11.82 6.99 4.01
C ILE A 75 -11.73 8.44 3.53
N GLU A 76 -11.55 9.36 4.46
CA GLU A 76 -11.30 10.76 4.14
C GLU A 76 -10.03 10.93 3.29
N PRO A 77 -9.97 11.94 2.40
CA PRO A 77 -8.75 12.28 1.68
C PRO A 77 -7.60 12.58 2.65
N LEU A 78 -6.42 12.06 2.34
CA LEU A 78 -5.20 12.27 3.10
C LEU A 78 -3.99 12.44 2.18
N PRO A 79 -2.90 13.10 2.64
CA PRO A 79 -1.68 13.24 1.88
C PRO A 79 -1.10 11.89 1.45
N ILE A 80 -1.22 11.55 0.16
CA ILE A 80 -0.96 10.20 -0.36
C ILE A 80 0.52 9.79 -0.30
N ASP A 81 1.42 10.77 -0.18
CA ASP A 81 2.87 10.63 -0.22
C ASP A 81 3.54 10.62 1.15
N SER A 82 2.83 11.03 2.21
CA SER A 82 3.43 11.36 3.51
C SER A 82 2.63 10.89 4.72
N ARG A 83 1.33 10.59 4.55
CA ARG A 83 0.48 10.07 5.62
C ARG A 83 0.09 8.63 5.33
N SER A 84 0.19 7.79 6.36
CA SER A 84 -0.35 6.43 6.30
C SER A 84 -1.86 6.45 6.52
N PHE A 85 -2.58 5.72 5.67
CA PHE A 85 -4.04 5.59 5.72
C PHE A 85 -4.54 4.66 6.83
N TYR A 86 -3.64 4.03 7.60
CA TYR A 86 -3.98 3.30 8.84
C TYR A 86 -3.98 4.17 10.09
N PHE A 87 -3.34 5.34 10.05
CA PHE A 87 -3.18 6.18 11.23
C PHE A 87 -4.32 7.19 11.36
N GLY A 88 -5.39 6.73 12.00
CA GLY A 88 -6.60 7.50 12.28
C GLY A 88 -7.37 7.94 11.04
N PRO A 89 -7.68 7.04 10.09
CA PRO A 89 -8.58 7.39 8.99
C PRO A 89 -10.00 7.61 9.52
N GLN A 90 -10.71 8.56 8.93
CA GLN A 90 -12.13 8.75 9.18
C GLN A 90 -12.96 8.02 8.12
N LYS A 91 -14.00 7.30 8.56
CA LYS A 91 -14.97 6.65 7.66
C LYS A 91 -15.70 7.73 6.85
N VAL A 92 -15.83 7.53 5.55
CA VAL A 92 -16.66 8.38 4.68
C VAL A 92 -17.90 7.61 4.24
N LEU A 93 -17.70 6.50 3.52
CA LEU A 93 -18.79 5.73 2.92
C LEU A 93 -18.48 4.25 3.03
N LYS A 94 -19.49 3.45 3.39
CA LYS A 94 -19.36 1.99 3.39
C LYS A 94 -19.17 1.50 1.95
N VAL A 95 -18.26 0.57 1.76
CA VAL A 95 -18.00 -0.02 0.46
C VAL A 95 -19.13 -0.97 0.10
N GLU A 96 -19.80 -0.67 -1.02
CA GLU A 96 -20.82 -1.52 -1.63
C GLU A 96 -20.50 -1.68 -3.12
N GLY A 97 -20.73 -2.88 -3.68
CA GLY A 97 -20.58 -3.13 -5.11
C GLY A 97 -19.14 -3.30 -5.63
N LEU A 98 -18.11 -3.17 -4.78
CA LEU A 98 -16.74 -3.56 -5.14
C LEU A 98 -16.57 -5.09 -5.11
N ARG A 99 -15.83 -5.62 -6.08
CA ARG A 99 -15.48 -7.04 -6.18
C ARG A 99 -13.98 -7.22 -6.03
N TYR A 100 -13.58 -8.22 -5.25
CA TYR A 100 -12.18 -8.62 -5.17
C TYR A 100 -11.67 -8.99 -6.57
N LEU A 101 -10.50 -8.47 -6.93
CA LEU A 101 -9.84 -8.74 -8.20
C LEU A 101 -8.66 -9.70 -7.97
N CYS A 102 -7.71 -9.30 -7.13
CA CYS A 102 -6.52 -10.08 -6.83
C CYS A 102 -5.82 -9.57 -5.56
N SER A 103 -4.73 -10.23 -5.18
CA SER A 103 -3.83 -9.81 -4.10
C SER A 103 -2.38 -9.84 -4.55
N ALA A 104 -1.58 -8.89 -4.06
CA ALA A 104 -0.14 -8.89 -4.28
C ALA A 104 0.60 -8.35 -3.05
N ASP A 105 1.88 -8.71 -2.95
CA ASP A 105 2.76 -8.14 -1.92
C ASP A 105 3.05 -6.68 -2.22
N THR A 106 2.96 -5.84 -1.20
CA THR A 106 3.37 -4.44 -1.21
C THR A 106 4.49 -4.25 -0.20
N TYR A 107 5.56 -3.62 -0.67
CA TYR A 107 6.80 -3.43 0.08
C TYR A 107 6.86 -1.99 0.59
N HIS A 108 6.69 -1.81 1.89
CA HIS A 108 6.73 -0.50 2.54
C HIS A 108 8.12 -0.22 3.11
N ASP A 109 8.60 1.02 2.98
CA ASP A 109 9.92 1.38 3.48
C ASP A 109 10.01 1.21 5.01
N TYR A 110 11.08 0.58 5.46
CA TYR A 110 11.23 0.13 6.84
C TYR A 110 11.64 1.31 7.74
N PHE A 111 10.65 1.95 8.36
CA PHE A 111 10.91 2.97 9.38
C PHE A 111 11.17 2.37 10.77
N CYS A 112 10.46 1.30 11.15
CA CYS A 112 10.52 0.68 12.47
C CYS A 112 9.97 -0.75 12.44
N PRO A 113 10.64 -1.76 13.02
CA PRO A 113 10.20 -3.17 12.95
C PRO A 113 8.81 -3.45 13.57
N THR A 114 8.31 -2.57 14.43
CA THR A 114 7.04 -2.77 15.14
C THR A 114 5.93 -1.83 14.65
N ILE A 115 6.24 -0.91 13.74
CA ILE A 115 5.29 0.10 13.26
C ILE A 115 5.33 0.12 11.73
N VAL A 116 4.26 -0.36 11.13
CA VAL A 116 4.04 -0.36 9.69
C VAL A 116 3.17 0.84 9.31
N LYS A 117 3.65 1.71 8.40
CA LYS A 117 3.02 2.97 8.01
C LYS A 117 2.94 3.13 6.49
N PRO A 118 2.30 2.18 5.76
CA PRO A 118 2.26 2.27 4.31
C PRO A 118 1.51 3.53 3.88
N THR A 119 2.05 4.22 2.88
CA THR A 119 1.42 5.35 2.21
C THR A 119 0.65 4.87 0.98
N VAL A 120 -0.30 5.69 0.51
CA VAL A 120 -1.04 5.37 -0.72
C VAL A 120 -0.07 5.35 -1.93
N LYS A 121 0.90 6.27 -1.97
CA LYS A 121 1.92 6.33 -3.02
C LYS A 121 2.68 5.01 -3.17
N GLU A 122 3.12 4.40 -2.06
CA GLU A 122 3.84 3.13 -2.09
C GLU A 122 3.01 2.01 -2.72
N VAL A 123 1.72 1.93 -2.39
CA VAL A 123 0.81 0.94 -3.00
C VAL A 123 0.63 1.21 -4.49
N LEU A 124 0.38 2.47 -4.88
CA LEU A 124 0.17 2.85 -6.28
C LEU A 124 1.42 2.66 -7.16
N CYS A 125 2.62 2.77 -6.59
CA CYS A 125 3.87 2.48 -7.29
C CYS A 125 4.10 0.97 -7.51
N GLN A 126 3.33 0.13 -6.82
CA GLN A 126 3.48 -1.32 -6.79
C GLN A 126 2.23 -2.02 -7.32
N LEU A 127 1.45 -1.33 -8.16
CA LEU A 127 0.28 -1.93 -8.79
C LEU A 127 0.68 -3.22 -9.53
N PRO A 128 -0.18 -4.24 -9.49
CA PRO A 128 0.16 -5.58 -9.95
C PRO A 128 0.11 -5.72 -11.49
N GLU A 129 0.77 -4.84 -12.26
CA GLU A 129 0.82 -4.93 -13.73
C GLU A 129 1.26 -6.32 -14.22
N GLU A 130 2.17 -6.96 -13.49
CA GLU A 130 2.71 -8.30 -13.79
C GLU A 130 1.86 -9.46 -13.25
N VAL A 131 1.01 -9.22 -12.24
CA VAL A 131 0.25 -10.28 -11.53
C VAL A 131 -1.21 -10.34 -11.97
N CYS A 132 -1.78 -9.20 -12.35
CA CYS A 132 -3.16 -9.07 -12.80
C CYS A 132 -3.10 -8.16 -14.02
N GLY A 133 -3.17 -8.69 -15.25
CA GLY A 133 -3.11 -7.94 -16.53
C GLY A 133 -4.25 -6.92 -16.75
N HIS A 134 -4.71 -6.29 -15.69
CA HIS A 134 -5.91 -5.51 -15.45
C HIS A 134 -5.59 -4.33 -14.50
N SER A 135 -4.38 -3.75 -14.55
CA SER A 135 -4.04 -2.57 -13.72
C SER A 135 -5.03 -1.42 -13.91
N GLU A 136 -5.68 -1.33 -15.08
CA GLU A 136 -6.74 -0.39 -15.41
C GLU A 136 -8.10 -0.67 -14.73
N GLU A 137 -8.38 -1.93 -14.36
CA GLU A 137 -9.66 -2.31 -13.73
C GLU A 137 -9.67 -2.08 -12.22
N VAL A 138 -8.50 -1.87 -11.62
CA VAL A 138 -8.36 -1.58 -10.20
C VAL A 138 -8.98 -0.21 -9.91
N VAL A 139 -9.87 -0.16 -8.91
CA VAL A 139 -10.49 1.09 -8.44
C VAL A 139 -10.34 1.30 -6.95
N ALA A 140 -9.99 0.26 -6.19
CA ALA A 140 -9.67 0.39 -4.78
C ALA A 140 -8.67 -0.66 -4.31
N PHE A 141 -8.08 -0.42 -3.14
CA PHE A 141 -7.24 -1.41 -2.47
C PHE A 141 -7.40 -1.39 -0.95
N GLU A 142 -7.20 -2.54 -0.32
CA GLU A 142 -7.12 -2.74 1.12
C GLU A 142 -5.75 -3.36 1.43
N VAL A 143 -4.98 -2.79 2.35
CA VAL A 143 -3.80 -3.50 2.86
C VAL A 143 -4.23 -4.38 4.04
N VAL A 144 -3.96 -5.68 3.94
CA VAL A 144 -4.23 -6.61 5.03
C VAL A 144 -3.02 -6.59 5.95
N LEU A 145 -3.21 -6.02 7.13
CA LEU A 145 -2.24 -6.13 8.21
C LEU A 145 -2.52 -7.43 8.95
N PRO A 146 -1.65 -8.45 8.85
CA PRO A 146 -1.74 -9.55 9.80
C PRO A 146 -1.46 -9.00 11.21
N ALA A 147 -1.99 -9.68 12.23
CA ALA A 147 -1.64 -9.39 13.62
C ALA A 147 -0.12 -9.20 13.73
N LEU A 148 0.33 -8.07 14.30
CA LEU A 148 1.73 -7.64 14.29
C LEU A 148 2.67 -8.79 14.62
N ASP A 149 3.26 -9.36 13.57
CA ASP A 149 4.34 -10.33 13.67
C ASP A 149 5.59 -9.68 13.07
N LEU A 150 6.72 -9.88 13.74
CA LEU A 150 8.04 -9.49 13.28
C LEU A 150 8.40 -10.17 11.93
N SER A 151 7.65 -11.20 11.55
CA SER A 151 7.71 -11.85 10.22
C SER A 151 7.35 -10.93 9.05
N LEU A 152 6.81 -9.73 9.30
CA LEU A 152 6.45 -8.78 8.25
C LEU A 152 7.65 -8.06 7.64
N ALA A 153 8.84 -8.14 8.23
CA ALA A 153 10.03 -7.52 7.66
C ALA A 153 10.77 -8.47 6.71
N ASP A 154 11.18 -7.98 5.54
CA ASP A 154 12.24 -8.59 4.73
C ASP A 154 13.56 -7.84 5.00
N PRO A 155 14.48 -8.41 5.80
CA PRO A 155 15.72 -7.75 6.18
C PRO A 155 16.67 -7.48 5.00
N ALA A 156 16.59 -8.28 3.94
CA ALA A 156 17.43 -8.11 2.76
C ALA A 156 16.95 -6.92 1.92
N LEU A 157 15.64 -6.73 1.84
CA LEU A 157 15.06 -5.54 1.21
C LEU A 157 15.14 -4.31 2.13
N LYS A 158 15.19 -4.52 3.46
CA LYS A 158 14.95 -3.51 4.48
C LYS A 158 13.59 -2.85 4.26
N ARG A 159 12.55 -3.67 4.12
CA ARG A 159 11.16 -3.25 3.88
C ARG A 159 10.21 -4.15 4.65
N HIS A 160 9.05 -3.62 5.00
CA HIS A 160 7.92 -4.47 5.41
C HIS A 160 7.25 -5.04 4.16
N VAL A 161 6.82 -6.30 4.21
CA VAL A 161 6.05 -7.00 3.18
C VAL A 161 4.63 -7.15 3.69
N LEU A 162 3.69 -6.53 2.99
CA LEU A 162 2.27 -6.50 3.35
C LEU A 162 1.46 -7.10 2.22
N VAL A 163 0.37 -7.79 2.53
CA VAL A 163 -0.56 -8.25 1.49
C VAL A 163 -1.53 -7.14 1.18
N THR A 164 -1.68 -6.79 -0.10
CA THR A 164 -2.67 -5.82 -0.57
C THR A 164 -3.71 -6.52 -1.41
N HIS A 165 -4.98 -6.36 -1.04
CA HIS A 165 -6.13 -6.76 -1.85
C HIS A 165 -6.52 -5.62 -2.78
N PHE A 166 -6.74 -5.93 -4.05
CA PHE A 166 -7.20 -4.99 -5.06
C PHE A 166 -8.63 -5.32 -5.48
N PHE A 167 -9.40 -4.28 -5.77
CA PHE A 167 -10.82 -4.40 -6.10
C PHE A 167 -11.14 -3.69 -7.40
N THR A 168 -12.14 -4.23 -8.10
CA THR A 168 -12.78 -3.62 -9.27
C THR A 168 -14.23 -3.26 -8.97
N GLY A 169 -14.81 -2.36 -9.76
CA GLY A 169 -16.20 -1.91 -9.63
C GLY A 169 -16.37 -0.46 -10.06
N VAL A 170 -17.48 0.13 -9.66
CA VAL A 170 -17.78 1.55 -9.91
C VAL A 170 -17.61 2.31 -8.60
N LEU A 171 -16.75 3.34 -8.61
CA LEU A 171 -16.63 4.23 -7.46
C LEU A 171 -17.90 5.09 -7.33
N PRO A 172 -18.49 5.19 -6.13
CA PRO A 172 -19.56 6.16 -5.87
C PRO A 172 -19.14 7.57 -6.24
N GLU A 173 -20.06 8.39 -6.72
CA GLU A 173 -19.77 9.74 -7.23
C GLU A 173 -19.10 10.63 -6.18
N GLU A 174 -19.51 10.52 -4.92
CA GLU A 174 -18.91 11.23 -3.79
C GLU A 174 -17.42 10.90 -3.63
N ILE A 175 -17.07 9.62 -3.75
CA ILE A 175 -15.69 9.13 -3.64
C ILE A 175 -14.86 9.54 -4.87
N ARG A 176 -15.46 9.49 -6.07
CA ARG A 176 -14.81 9.91 -7.31
C ARG A 176 -14.46 11.41 -7.30
N ARG A 177 -15.28 12.24 -6.65
CA ARG A 177 -15.09 13.69 -6.52
C ARG A 177 -14.13 14.10 -5.40
N GLN A 178 -13.69 13.16 -4.56
CA GLN A 178 -12.74 13.47 -3.50
C GLN A 178 -11.44 14.02 -4.09
N PRO A 179 -10.88 15.10 -3.51
CA PRO A 179 -9.59 15.62 -3.93
C PRO A 179 -8.47 14.61 -3.70
N VAL A 180 -7.38 14.80 -4.42
CA VAL A 180 -6.12 14.12 -4.11
C VAL A 180 -5.21 15.10 -3.36
N LEU A 181 -4.68 14.68 -2.22
CA LEU A 181 -3.78 15.50 -1.41
C LEU A 181 -2.34 15.00 -1.56
N VAL A 182 -1.39 15.91 -1.83
CA VAL A 182 0.05 15.62 -1.90
C VAL A 182 0.77 16.66 -1.04
N GLY A 183 1.38 16.23 0.06
CA GLY A 183 1.76 17.12 1.15
C GLY A 183 0.57 17.98 1.61
N GLU A 184 0.73 19.31 1.57
CA GLU A 184 -0.33 20.28 1.93
C GLU A 184 -1.18 20.73 0.72
N LYS A 185 -0.85 20.27 -0.49
CA LYS A 185 -1.52 20.71 -1.72
C LYS A 185 -2.72 19.84 -2.05
N ARG A 186 -3.77 20.47 -2.58
CA ARG A 186 -5.03 19.85 -3.00
C ARG A 186 -5.15 19.89 -4.52
N TYR A 187 -5.42 18.73 -5.12
CA TYR A 187 -5.58 18.49 -6.56
C TYR A 187 -6.90 17.81 -6.90
#